data_AF-A0A8H7NZU0-F1
#
_entry.id   AF-A0A8H7NZU0-F1
#
_cell.length_a   1.000
_cell.length_b   1.000
_cell.length_c   1.000
_cell.angle_alpha   90.00
_cell.angle_beta   90.00
_cell.angle_gamma   90.00
#
_symmetry.space_group_name_H-M   'P 1'
#
loop_
_entity.id
_entity.type
_entity.pdbx_description
1 polymer ?
#
loop_
_entity_poly.entity_id
_entity_poly.type
_entity_poly.pdbx_seq_one_letter_code
_entity_poly.pdbx_strand_id
1 'polypeptide(L)'
;MSSNETQKVDQIAHRLYTKLTIVVNHARATIEAPSLARVDKWFNLETDSDLFKEHTRIYRSISSTADPIPPFQLQVVLVVPELAANQVLVYIAPDSSKTCLASSCKYILLESWDLVFSRDLDWQRSGEDRPDASTATMYKHIITLFRSSVTLLRILPAWKLARRLRRRPRGNGANFTIELHAGDVEGGRTLGFGTSFEC
;
A
#
# COMPACT_ATOMS: atom_id res chain seq x y z
N MET A 1 -10.99 29.82 2.15
CA MET A 1 -11.57 28.65 1.46
C MET A 1 -13.05 28.59 1.75
N SER A 2 -13.88 28.55 0.70
CA SER A 2 -15.32 28.31 0.86
C SER A 2 -15.57 26.89 1.38
N SER A 3 -16.66 26.67 2.11
CA SER A 3 -17.03 25.32 2.63
C SER A 3 -17.07 24.26 1.51
N ASN A 4 -17.43 24.66 0.29
CA ASN A 4 -17.49 23.79 -0.89
C ASN A 4 -16.08 23.38 -1.38
N GLU A 5 -15.09 24.27 -1.33
CA GLU A 5 -13.71 23.93 -1.70
C GLU A 5 -13.09 22.95 -0.71
N THR A 6 -13.33 23.14 0.59
CA THR A 6 -12.87 22.20 1.62
C THR A 6 -13.44 20.81 1.39
N GLN A 7 -14.74 20.70 1.09
CA GLN A 7 -15.38 19.41 0.75
C GLN A 7 -14.78 18.75 -0.49
N LYS A 8 -14.41 19.53 -1.52
CA LYS A 8 -13.75 19.02 -2.72
C LYS A 8 -12.35 18.49 -2.42
N VAL A 9 -11.58 19.21 -1.60
CA VAL A 9 -10.23 18.78 -1.17
C VAL A 9 -10.32 17.50 -0.36
N ASP A 10 -11.25 17.42 0.60
CA ASP A 10 -11.50 16.22 1.39
C ASP A 10 -11.87 15.02 0.50
N GLN A 11 -12.73 15.24 -0.51
CA GLN A 11 -13.09 14.19 -1.46
C GLN A 11 -11.88 13.71 -2.27
N ILE A 12 -11.03 14.64 -2.76
CA ILE A 12 -9.82 14.31 -3.51
C ILE A 12 -8.83 13.52 -2.64
N ALA A 13 -8.61 13.95 -1.40
CA ALA A 13 -7.73 13.27 -0.46
C ALA A 13 -8.22 11.85 -0.17
N HIS A 14 -9.51 11.68 0.17
CA HIS A 14 -10.09 10.36 0.39
C HIS A 14 -9.97 9.45 -0.84
N ARG A 15 -10.11 10.02 -2.05
CA ARG A 15 -9.88 9.30 -3.30
C ARG A 15 -8.42 8.90 -3.49
N LEU A 16 -7.47 9.72 -3.05
CA LEU A 16 -6.04 9.39 -3.08
C LEU A 16 -5.74 8.13 -2.25
N TYR A 17 -6.20 8.09 -0.99
CA TYR A 17 -6.02 6.93 -0.09
C TYR A 17 -6.61 5.66 -0.70
N THR A 18 -7.88 5.71 -1.12
CA THR A 18 -8.57 4.54 -1.69
C THR A 18 -7.97 4.09 -3.01
N LYS A 19 -7.52 5.00 -3.87
CA LYS A 19 -6.94 4.64 -5.16
C LYS A 19 -5.55 4.03 -5.00
N LEU A 20 -4.75 4.52 -4.06
CA LEU A 20 -3.43 3.95 -3.76
C LEU A 20 -3.56 2.48 -3.34
N THR A 21 -4.44 2.17 -2.40
CA THR A 21 -4.62 0.79 -1.92
C THR A 21 -5.01 -0.17 -3.03
N ILE A 22 -5.95 0.22 -3.89
CA ILE A 22 -6.41 -0.61 -5.01
C ILE A 22 -5.28 -0.81 -6.02
N VAL A 23 -4.53 0.23 -6.35
CA VAL A 23 -3.43 0.16 -7.32
C VAL A 23 -2.30 -0.75 -6.84
N VAL A 24 -1.90 -0.62 -5.56
CA VAL A 24 -0.91 -1.52 -4.96
C VAL A 24 -1.46 -2.95 -4.91
N ASN A 25 -2.75 -3.13 -4.53
CA ASN A 25 -3.39 -4.44 -4.48
C ASN A 25 -3.35 -5.15 -5.83
N HIS A 26 -3.79 -4.49 -6.90
CA HIS A 26 -3.77 -5.04 -8.25
C HIS A 26 -2.35 -5.42 -8.70
N ALA A 27 -1.35 -4.64 -8.28
CA ALA A 27 0.04 -4.90 -8.63
C ALA A 27 0.70 -6.02 -7.82
N ARG A 28 0.12 -6.45 -6.69
CA ARG A 28 0.79 -7.34 -5.73
C ARG A 28 0.00 -8.60 -5.39
N ALA A 29 -1.30 -8.48 -5.17
CA ALA A 29 -2.15 -9.58 -4.71
C ALA A 29 -2.03 -10.79 -5.64
N THR A 30 -1.76 -11.96 -5.09
CA THR A 30 -1.66 -13.21 -5.86
C THR A 30 -3.00 -13.93 -5.97
N ILE A 31 -3.97 -13.56 -5.12
CA ILE A 31 -5.34 -14.04 -5.13
C ILE A 31 -6.20 -12.90 -5.69
N GLU A 32 -6.86 -13.14 -6.82
CA GLU A 32 -7.83 -12.19 -7.37
C GLU A 32 -9.16 -12.35 -6.64
N ALA A 33 -9.62 -11.29 -5.99
CA ALA A 33 -10.97 -11.23 -5.45
C ALA A 33 -11.96 -11.03 -6.62
N PRO A 34 -13.14 -11.68 -6.62
CA PRO A 34 -14.16 -11.44 -7.64
C PRO A 34 -14.58 -9.97 -7.65
N SER A 35 -14.37 -9.27 -8.78
CA SER A 35 -14.75 -7.87 -8.93
C SER A 35 -16.22 -7.74 -9.33
N LEU A 36 -17.11 -7.56 -8.34
CA LEU A 36 -18.51 -7.18 -8.56
C LEU A 36 -18.76 -5.68 -8.32
N ALA A 37 -17.69 -4.92 -8.05
CA ALA A 37 -17.77 -3.53 -7.63
C ALA A 37 -17.90 -2.56 -8.81
N ARG A 38 -18.49 -1.38 -8.54
CA ARG A 38 -18.62 -0.29 -9.51
C ARG A 38 -17.24 0.24 -9.90
N VAL A 39 -16.97 0.31 -11.21
CA VAL A 39 -15.75 0.90 -11.77
C VAL A 39 -15.59 2.35 -11.33
N ASP A 40 -14.46 2.67 -10.71
CA ASP A 40 -14.08 4.04 -10.35
C ASP A 40 -13.07 4.60 -11.36
N LYS A 41 -13.38 5.73 -11.99
CA LYS A 41 -12.56 6.37 -13.04
C LYS A 41 -11.78 7.60 -12.57
N TRP A 42 -11.64 7.81 -11.26
CA TRP A 42 -10.90 8.96 -10.73
C TRP A 42 -9.44 8.95 -11.19
N PHE A 43 -8.90 10.14 -11.39
CA PHE A 43 -7.50 10.37 -11.80
C PHE A 43 -7.12 9.70 -13.14
N ASN A 44 -8.10 9.52 -14.03
CA ASN A 44 -7.93 8.87 -15.34
C ASN A 44 -7.38 7.44 -15.24
N LEU A 45 -7.76 6.73 -14.18
CA LEU A 45 -7.40 5.35 -13.94
C LEU A 45 -8.67 4.57 -13.59
N GLU A 46 -8.92 3.45 -14.28
CA GLU A 46 -10.05 2.57 -13.97
C GLU A 46 -9.63 1.56 -12.89
N THR A 47 -10.42 1.47 -11.82
CA THR A 47 -10.15 0.58 -10.69
C THR A 47 -11.44 -0.03 -10.17
N ASP A 48 -11.43 -1.35 -9.96
CA ASP A 48 -12.60 -2.14 -9.59
C ASP A 48 -12.41 -2.78 -8.23
N SER A 49 -12.72 -2.06 -7.16
CA SER A 49 -12.75 -2.66 -5.82
C SER A 49 -13.23 -1.71 -4.75
N ASP A 50 -13.89 -2.27 -3.76
CA ASP A 50 -14.27 -1.63 -2.51
C ASP A 50 -13.34 -2.02 -1.35
N LEU A 51 -12.12 -2.45 -1.66
CA LEU A 51 -11.12 -2.89 -0.70
C LEU A 51 -10.66 -1.73 0.20
N PHE A 52 -10.41 -2.04 1.48
CA PHE A 52 -9.88 -1.10 2.48
C PHE A 52 -10.75 0.15 2.74
N LYS A 53 -12.04 0.14 2.39
CA LYS A 53 -12.98 1.24 2.67
C LYS A 53 -13.04 1.62 4.15
N GLU A 54 -13.02 0.65 5.06
CA GLU A 54 -13.07 0.95 6.49
C GLU A 54 -11.77 1.59 6.99
N HIS A 55 -10.62 1.08 6.54
CA HIS A 55 -9.30 1.62 6.89
C HIS A 55 -9.08 3.04 6.35
N THR A 56 -9.74 3.40 5.25
CA THR A 56 -9.64 4.73 4.64
C THR A 56 -10.72 5.71 5.13
N ARG A 57 -11.71 5.24 5.90
CA ARG A 57 -12.88 6.02 6.33
C ARG A 57 -12.51 7.24 7.15
N ILE A 58 -11.50 7.12 8.01
CA ILE A 58 -11.01 8.21 8.87
C ILE A 58 -10.45 9.39 8.06
N TYR A 59 -10.08 9.18 6.80
CA TYR A 59 -9.57 10.21 5.89
C TYR A 59 -10.65 10.81 4.99
N ARG A 60 -11.94 10.54 5.24
CA ARG A 60 -13.03 11.12 4.45
C ARG A 60 -13.17 12.63 4.66
N SER A 61 -12.85 13.08 5.86
CA SER A 61 -12.96 14.47 6.29
C SER A 61 -11.63 14.92 6.86
N ILE A 62 -10.56 14.83 6.05
CA ILE A 62 -9.19 15.13 6.51
C ILE A 62 -9.05 16.53 7.09
N SER A 63 -9.87 17.48 6.64
CA SER A 63 -9.89 18.86 7.16
C SER A 63 -10.45 18.95 8.58
N SER A 64 -11.25 17.98 9.01
CA SER A 64 -11.86 17.90 10.36
C SER A 64 -11.12 16.94 11.30
N THR A 65 -10.17 16.15 10.80
CA THR A 65 -9.40 15.20 11.61
C THR A 65 -8.50 15.94 12.61
N ALA A 66 -8.23 15.33 13.77
CA ALA A 66 -7.30 15.89 14.75
C ALA A 66 -5.87 15.96 14.20
N ASP A 67 -5.10 16.95 14.65
CA ASP A 67 -3.68 17.07 14.32
C ASP A 67 -2.81 16.37 15.38
N PRO A 68 -1.74 15.64 14.96
CA PRO A 68 -1.37 15.36 13.58
C PRO A 68 -2.31 14.33 12.93
N ILE A 69 -2.58 14.49 11.64
CA ILE A 69 -3.35 13.52 10.87
C ILE A 69 -2.62 12.17 10.93
N PRO A 70 -3.28 11.07 11.34
CA PRO A 70 -2.66 9.76 11.40
C PRO A 70 -2.07 9.35 10.03
N PRO A 71 -0.86 8.78 9.98
CA PRO A 71 -0.33 8.28 8.73
C PRO A 71 -1.14 7.06 8.27
N PHE A 72 -1.44 6.99 6.96
CA PHE A 72 -1.99 5.78 6.39
C PHE A 72 -0.84 4.89 5.95
N GLN A 73 -0.68 3.74 6.61
CA GLN A 73 0.31 2.75 6.25
C GLN A 73 -0.35 1.56 5.56
N LEU A 74 0.21 1.17 4.43
CA LEU A 74 -0.17 -0.01 3.66
C LEU A 74 1.05 -0.92 3.51
N GLN A 75 0.96 -2.09 4.11
CA GLN A 75 2.02 -3.10 4.07
C GLN A 75 1.69 -4.15 3.00
N VAL A 76 2.70 -4.52 2.22
CA VAL A 76 2.67 -5.65 1.29
C VAL A 76 3.47 -6.77 1.92
N VAL A 77 2.79 -7.87 2.25
CA VAL A 77 3.40 -8.99 2.98
C VAL A 77 3.35 -10.27 2.16
N LEU A 78 4.42 -11.06 2.25
CA LEU A 78 4.42 -12.46 1.82
C LEU A 78 3.87 -13.31 2.96
N VAL A 79 2.80 -14.03 2.70
CA VAL A 79 2.24 -15.01 3.63
C VAL A 79 3.00 -16.33 3.46
N VAL A 80 3.61 -16.74 4.55
CA VAL A 80 4.26 -18.04 4.68
C VAL A 80 3.16 -19.07 5.02
N PRO A 81 2.96 -20.09 4.17
CA PRO A 81 2.03 -21.17 4.49
C PRO A 81 2.55 -21.97 5.68
N GLU A 82 1.65 -22.73 6.32
CA GLU A 82 2.05 -23.65 7.37
C GLU A 82 3.03 -24.69 6.81
N LEU A 83 4.24 -24.72 7.36
CA LEU A 83 5.32 -25.60 6.92
C LEU A 83 5.18 -26.93 7.65
N ALA A 84 5.31 -28.04 6.91
CA ALA A 84 5.40 -29.36 7.52
C ALA A 84 6.69 -29.48 8.36
N ALA A 85 6.73 -30.41 9.31
CA ALA A 85 7.87 -30.59 10.23
C ALA A 85 9.22 -30.85 9.52
N ASN A 86 9.20 -31.26 8.24
CA ASN A 86 10.38 -31.49 7.40
C ASN A 86 10.68 -30.34 6.43
N GLN A 87 9.99 -29.21 6.54
CA GLN A 87 10.16 -28.03 5.70
C GLN A 87 10.72 -26.88 6.54
N VAL A 88 11.70 -26.16 5.96
CA VAL A 88 12.27 -24.96 6.56
C VAL A 88 12.24 -23.83 5.55
N LEU A 89 11.93 -22.63 6.03
CA LEU A 89 11.98 -21.42 5.23
C LEU A 89 13.42 -20.91 5.21
N VAL A 90 13.97 -20.66 4.03
CA VAL A 90 15.35 -20.22 3.86
C VAL A 90 15.39 -18.95 3.01
N TYR A 91 16.03 -17.91 3.54
CA TYR A 91 16.44 -16.74 2.78
C TYR A 91 17.80 -17.00 2.12
N ILE A 92 17.89 -16.71 0.82
CA ILE A 92 19.15 -16.81 0.06
C ILE A 92 19.55 -15.38 -0.32
N ALA A 93 20.64 -14.91 0.27
CA ALA A 93 21.16 -13.58 0.02
C ALA A 93 21.88 -13.50 -1.35
N PRO A 94 22.13 -12.29 -1.88
CA PRO A 94 22.80 -12.10 -3.17
C PRO A 94 24.21 -12.69 -3.23
N ASP A 95 24.89 -12.80 -2.09
CA ASP A 95 26.21 -13.45 -1.93
C ASP A 95 26.12 -14.99 -1.88
N SER A 96 24.92 -15.55 -2.10
CA SER A 96 24.60 -16.98 -1.99
C SER A 96 24.64 -17.57 -0.58
N SER A 97 24.79 -16.73 0.46
CA SER A 97 24.62 -17.17 1.84
C SER A 97 23.16 -17.57 2.09
N LYS A 98 22.96 -18.53 2.98
CA LYS A 98 21.65 -19.09 3.31
C LYS A 98 21.38 -18.90 4.79
N THR A 99 20.24 -18.31 5.11
CA THR A 99 19.79 -18.09 6.49
C THR A 99 18.44 -18.75 6.67
N CYS A 100 18.34 -19.65 7.64
CA CYS A 100 17.06 -20.25 8.02
C CYS A 100 16.21 -19.21 8.74
N LEU A 101 14.95 -19.08 8.34
CA LEU A 101 13.97 -18.23 9.00
C LEU A 101 13.21 -19.04 10.05
N ALA A 102 12.85 -18.39 11.16
CA ALA A 102 12.06 -19.02 12.20
C ALA A 102 10.73 -19.57 11.65
N SER A 103 10.36 -20.78 12.03
CA SER A 103 9.12 -21.44 11.62
C SER A 103 7.85 -20.73 12.12
N SER A 104 7.99 -19.85 13.12
CA SER A 104 6.92 -19.00 13.66
C SER A 104 6.58 -17.80 12.76
N CYS A 105 7.43 -17.48 11.79
CA CYS A 105 7.23 -16.34 10.89
C CYS A 105 6.10 -16.64 9.90
N LYS A 106 4.95 -15.99 10.09
CA LYS A 106 3.79 -16.12 9.21
C LYS A 106 3.78 -15.08 8.10
N TYR A 107 4.33 -13.90 8.36
CA TYR A 107 4.33 -12.78 7.43
C TYR A 107 5.75 -12.26 7.22
N ILE A 108 6.14 -12.01 5.98
CA ILE A 108 7.40 -11.34 5.65
C ILE A 108 7.07 -10.02 4.97
N LEU A 109 7.50 -8.90 5.56
CA LEU A 109 7.27 -7.58 5.00
C LEU A 109 8.11 -7.40 3.72
N LEU A 110 7.43 -7.11 2.60
CA LEU A 110 8.07 -6.86 1.31
C LEU A 110 8.16 -5.38 1.00
N GLU A 111 7.09 -4.62 1.28
CA GLU A 111 6.99 -3.19 1.00
C GLU A 111 6.16 -2.52 2.10
N SER A 112 6.53 -1.30 2.51
CA SER A 112 5.68 -0.42 3.32
C SER A 112 5.42 0.86 2.51
N TRP A 113 4.14 1.22 2.38
CA TRP A 113 3.68 2.41 1.68
C TRP A 113 3.01 3.34 2.69
N ASP A 114 3.69 4.45 2.99
CA ASP A 114 3.17 5.46 3.91
C ASP A 114 2.61 6.65 3.12
N LEU A 115 1.34 6.95 3.34
CA LEU A 115 0.69 8.14 2.81
C LEU A 115 0.42 9.10 3.96
N VAL A 116 1.25 10.15 4.02
CA VAL A 116 1.23 11.17 5.06
C VAL A 116 0.65 12.46 4.49
N PHE A 117 -0.30 13.04 5.21
CA PHE A 117 -0.82 14.37 4.89
C PHE A 117 -0.35 15.35 5.96
N SER A 118 0.48 16.31 5.57
CA SER A 118 0.96 17.36 6.47
C SER A 118 0.12 18.61 6.30
N ARG A 119 -0.45 19.11 7.40
CA ARG A 119 -0.97 20.47 7.45
C ARG A 119 0.22 21.39 7.64
N ASP A 120 0.66 21.97 6.55
CA ASP A 120 1.83 22.82 6.56
C ASP A 120 1.44 24.20 7.11
N LEU A 121 1.46 24.34 8.44
CA LEU A 121 1.16 25.58 9.16
C LEU A 121 2.27 26.63 8.98
N ASP A 122 3.47 26.23 8.55
CA ASP A 122 4.63 27.12 8.39
C ASP A 122 4.53 27.99 7.12
N TRP A 123 3.76 27.58 6.11
CA TRP A 123 3.54 28.39 4.91
C TRP A 123 2.53 29.52 5.09
N GLN A 124 1.70 29.50 6.13
CA GLN A 124 0.88 30.68 6.46
C GLN A 124 1.73 31.83 7.04
N ARG A 125 2.93 31.54 7.56
CA ARG A 125 3.88 32.56 8.05
C ARG A 125 4.80 33.12 6.96
N SER A 126 5.09 32.33 5.94
CA SER A 126 5.89 32.73 4.80
C SER A 126 4.94 33.37 3.78
N GLY A 127 4.73 34.69 3.87
CA GLY A 127 3.75 35.46 3.06
C GLY A 127 4.01 35.51 1.56
N GLU A 128 4.40 34.39 0.97
CA GLU A 128 4.64 34.19 -0.45
C GLU A 128 3.31 33.79 -1.09
N ASP A 129 2.76 34.70 -1.91
CA ASP A 129 1.54 34.50 -2.70
C ASP A 129 1.71 33.26 -3.58
N ARG A 130 1.28 32.11 -3.08
CA ARG A 130 1.15 30.93 -3.91
C ARG A 130 0.05 31.21 -4.92
N PRO A 131 0.22 30.94 -6.22
CA PRO A 131 -0.92 30.93 -7.11
C PRO A 131 -1.92 29.98 -6.49
N ASP A 132 -3.14 30.45 -6.20
CA ASP A 132 -4.24 29.64 -5.68
C ASP A 132 -4.14 28.29 -6.34
N ALA A 133 -3.67 27.28 -5.59
CA ALA A 133 -3.39 25.98 -6.15
C ALA A 133 -4.76 25.37 -6.40
N SER A 134 -5.33 25.74 -7.55
CA SER A 134 -6.70 25.42 -7.88
C SER A 134 -6.85 23.91 -7.75
N THR A 135 -8.04 23.47 -7.35
CA THR A 135 -8.37 22.04 -7.29
C THR A 135 -7.99 21.32 -8.60
N ALA A 136 -7.99 22.03 -9.73
CA ALA A 136 -7.53 21.52 -11.03
C ALA A 136 -6.01 21.22 -11.09
N THR A 137 -5.16 22.09 -10.55
CA THR A 137 -3.71 21.86 -10.50
C THR A 137 -3.36 20.67 -9.60
N MET A 138 -3.99 20.61 -8.41
CA MET A 138 -3.84 19.47 -7.50
C MET A 138 -4.25 18.16 -8.18
N TYR A 139 -5.39 18.16 -8.87
CA TYR A 139 -5.88 16.99 -9.60
C TYR A 139 -4.92 16.54 -10.71
N LYS A 140 -4.33 17.50 -11.46
CA LYS A 140 -3.31 17.19 -12.48
C LYS A 140 -2.05 16.56 -11.87
N HIS A 141 -1.58 17.07 -10.74
CA HIS A 141 -0.43 16.47 -10.04
C HIS A 141 -0.73 15.05 -9.56
N ILE A 142 -1.93 14.80 -9.03
CA ILE A 142 -2.34 13.47 -8.59
C ILE A 142 -2.42 12.49 -9.77
N ILE A 143 -2.91 12.92 -10.94
CA ILE A 143 -2.89 12.09 -12.16
C ILE A 143 -1.45 11.67 -12.49
N THR A 144 -0.52 12.62 -12.50
CA THR A 144 0.90 12.33 -12.79
C THR A 144 1.50 11.41 -11.75
N LEU A 145 1.18 11.63 -10.47
CA LEU A 145 1.59 10.76 -9.36
C LEU A 145 1.14 9.32 -9.62
N PHE A 146 -0.14 9.06 -9.88
CA PHE A 146 -0.62 7.70 -10.13
C PHE A 146 0.04 7.03 -11.34
N ARG A 147 0.30 7.78 -12.42
CA ARG A 147 1.04 7.23 -13.57
C ARG A 147 2.45 6.80 -13.18
N SER A 148 3.14 7.62 -12.38
CA SER A 148 4.46 7.28 -11.86
C SER A 148 4.41 6.10 -10.88
N SER A 149 3.42 6.05 -9.98
CA SER A 149 3.24 4.96 -9.01
C SER A 149 2.98 3.61 -9.71
N VAL A 150 2.15 3.58 -10.74
CA VAL A 150 1.92 2.35 -11.53
C VAL A 150 3.22 1.88 -12.21
N THR A 151 4.05 2.81 -12.66
CA THR A 151 5.36 2.50 -13.26
C THR A 151 6.33 1.97 -12.20
N LEU A 152 6.41 2.65 -11.05
CA LEU A 152 7.22 2.25 -9.90
C LEU A 152 6.85 0.83 -9.44
N LEU A 153 5.55 0.55 -9.32
CA LEU A 153 5.05 -0.76 -8.92
C LEU A 153 5.49 -1.88 -9.85
N ARG A 154 5.82 -1.61 -11.12
CA ARG A 154 6.29 -2.62 -12.10
C ARG A 154 7.79 -2.86 -12.06
N ILE A 155 8.57 -1.94 -11.49
CA ILE A 155 10.03 -2.07 -11.41
C ILE A 155 10.52 -2.60 -10.05
N LEU A 156 9.71 -2.42 -9.00
CA LEU A 156 10.04 -2.92 -7.66
C LEU A 156 10.19 -4.47 -7.62
N PRO A 157 11.08 -5.01 -6.78
CA PRO A 157 11.34 -6.46 -6.71
C PRO A 157 10.09 -7.31 -6.43
N ALA A 158 9.16 -6.82 -5.60
CA ALA A 158 7.95 -7.55 -5.26
C ALA A 158 7.05 -7.82 -6.49
N TRP A 159 7.12 -7.00 -7.54
CA TRP A 159 6.45 -7.28 -8.81
C TRP A 159 6.92 -8.58 -9.46
N LYS A 160 8.25 -8.80 -9.47
CA LYS A 160 8.83 -10.03 -10.01
C LYS A 160 8.39 -11.23 -9.19
N LEU A 161 8.34 -11.09 -7.86
CA LEU A 161 7.86 -12.14 -6.95
C LEU A 161 6.38 -12.45 -7.19
N ALA A 162 5.51 -11.43 -7.15
CA ALA A 162 4.07 -11.56 -7.39
C ALA A 162 3.79 -12.27 -8.73
N ARG A 163 4.47 -11.87 -9.80
CA ARG A 163 4.35 -12.52 -11.12
C ARG A 163 4.78 -13.98 -11.11
N ARG A 164 5.84 -14.32 -10.38
CA ARG A 164 6.30 -15.72 -10.25
C ARG A 164 5.27 -16.56 -9.48
N LEU A 165 4.70 -16.02 -8.42
CA LEU A 165 3.69 -16.70 -7.61
C LEU A 165 2.39 -16.91 -8.39
N ARG A 166 1.89 -15.90 -9.12
CA ARG A 166 0.69 -16.04 -9.97
C ARG A 166 0.83 -17.08 -11.10
N ARG A 167 2.06 -17.33 -11.57
CA ARG A 167 2.34 -18.29 -12.66
C ARG A 167 2.51 -19.73 -12.19
N ARG A 168 2.76 -19.96 -10.90
CA ARG A 168 2.92 -21.32 -10.38
C ARG A 168 1.55 -21.99 -10.33
N PRO A 169 1.35 -23.15 -11.00
CA PRO A 169 0.21 -23.99 -10.72
C PRO A 169 0.21 -24.30 -9.22
N ARG A 170 -0.97 -24.38 -8.59
CA ARG A 170 -1.13 -24.89 -7.22
C ARG A 170 -0.76 -26.39 -7.20
N GLY A 171 0.54 -26.67 -7.27
CA GLY A 171 1.13 -27.99 -7.13
C GLY A 171 1.58 -28.23 -5.69
N ASN A 172 2.09 -29.44 -5.44
CA ASN A 172 2.38 -30.08 -4.14
C ASN A 172 3.36 -29.36 -3.16
N GLY A 173 3.67 -28.08 -3.37
CA GLY A 173 4.52 -27.27 -2.49
C GLY A 173 3.73 -26.22 -1.71
N ALA A 174 4.33 -25.72 -0.62
CA ALA A 174 3.81 -24.63 0.18
C ALA A 174 3.45 -23.41 -0.71
N ASN A 175 2.17 -23.05 -0.75
CA ASN A 175 1.66 -21.98 -1.62
C ASN A 175 1.81 -20.61 -0.94
N PHE A 176 2.96 -19.96 -1.16
CA PHE A 176 3.14 -18.57 -0.75
C PHE A 176 2.15 -17.65 -1.48
N THR A 177 1.56 -16.72 -0.74
CA THR A 177 0.66 -15.69 -1.28
C THR A 177 1.15 -14.31 -0.88
N ILE A 178 0.79 -13.29 -1.66
CA ILE A 178 1.04 -11.89 -1.29
C ILE A 178 -0.29 -11.27 -0.93
N GLU A 179 -0.34 -10.68 0.27
CA GLU A 179 -1.50 -10.00 0.83
C GLU A 179 -1.15 -8.55 1.19
N LEU A 180 -2.19 -7.72 1.28
CA LEU A 180 -2.07 -6.33 1.66
C LEU A 180 -2.77 -6.11 2.98
N HIS A 181 -2.10 -5.39 3.87
CA HIS A 181 -2.61 -5.07 5.19
C HIS A 181 -2.55 -3.55 5.38
N ALA A 182 -3.64 -2.96 5.86
CA ALA A 182 -3.67 -1.55 6.21
C ALA A 182 -3.46 -1.42 7.72
N GLY A 183 -2.40 -0.73 8.13
CA GLY A 183 -1.90 -0.72 9.50
C GLY A 183 -0.81 -1.76 9.77
N ASP A 184 -0.42 -1.89 11.03
CA ASP A 184 0.64 -2.80 11.46
C ASP A 184 0.18 -4.26 11.45
N VAL A 185 0.98 -5.13 10.84
CA VAL A 185 0.67 -6.56 10.73
C VAL A 185 1.17 -7.27 11.98
N GLU A 186 0.23 -7.69 12.84
CA GLU A 186 0.41 -8.55 14.03
C GLU A 186 1.88 -8.69 14.48
N GLY A 187 2.35 -7.71 15.27
CA GLY A 187 3.77 -7.44 15.59
C GLY A 187 4.58 -8.53 16.30
N GLY A 188 4.14 -9.79 16.29
CA GLY A 188 4.91 -10.95 16.78
C GLY A 188 5.13 -12.06 15.74
N ARG A 189 4.45 -12.03 14.59
CA ARG A 189 4.59 -13.07 13.53
C ARG A 189 5.08 -12.52 12.19
N THR A 190 5.44 -11.24 12.18
CA THR A 190 5.88 -10.52 10.99
C THR A 190 7.38 -10.28 11.08
N LEU A 191 8.11 -10.78 10.09
CA LEU A 191 9.49 -10.41 9.86
C LEU A 191 9.51 -9.04 9.14
N GLY A 192 9.88 -7.99 9.87
CA GLY A 192 9.88 -6.60 9.42
C GLY A 192 11.21 -6.15 8.79
N PHE A 193 11.29 -4.87 8.43
CA PHE A 193 12.55 -4.28 7.98
C PHE A 193 13.52 -4.13 9.16
N GLY A 194 14.76 -4.58 8.98
CA GLY A 194 15.81 -4.42 9.99
C GLY A 194 15.69 -5.32 11.22
N THR A 195 14.69 -6.20 11.29
CA THR A 195 14.63 -7.25 12.32
C THR A 195 15.71 -8.29 12.03
N SER A 196 16.57 -8.54 13.02
CA SER A 196 17.54 -9.64 12.96
C SER A 196 16.80 -10.97 12.82
N PHE A 197 17.33 -11.84 11.99
CA PHE A 197 16.91 -13.24 11.89
C PHE A 197 17.40 -13.97 13.15
N GLU A 198 16.80 -13.70 14.30
CA GLU A 198 17.09 -14.49 15.50
C GLU A 198 16.45 -15.87 15.35
N CYS A 199 17.32 -16.88 15.23
CA CYS A 199 16.98 -18.30 15.26
C CYS A 199 16.74 -18.77 16.69
#